data_AF-A0A960QEE2-F1
#
_entry.id   AF-A0A960QEE2-F1
#
_cell.length_a   1.000
_cell.length_b   1.000
_cell.length_c   1.000
_cell.angle_alpha   90.00
_cell.angle_beta   90.00
_cell.angle_gamma   90.00
#
_symmetry.space_group_name_H-M   'P 1'
#
loop_
_entity.id
_entity.type
_entity.pdbx_description
1 polymer ?
#
loop_
_entity_poly.entity_id
_entity_poly.type
_entity_poly.pdbx_seq_one_letter_code
_entity_poly.pdbx_strand_id
1 'polypeptide(L)'
;GKSTIELIGEHVVIDGLRFAGGAASQKPLISIQGTHCRVTNSVIAGAEAPGSGQPGDQSWILLSGDYHRIDYCTFSKKVSPGPMVMIRRVVGKEDHHEVMSNHFLRRLAGSAGRSYETICIGSSAESESSSFTTIKSNLFEECDGEDSLLSVNAGKCLILDNTFRGCGGLLDLRYGGGTRVERNLFAGLRKQGAGGIRVRGADHQILGNAFIGLTGRGGGALSLMTGVADPGREGDRRAENIFAKGNLFAANLGPAICLDERYGQDNHSLLPRGIRLLGNVLSGDDLAKLVVGGDKLGLELSSEKNQIFANNQIPKDITRAFAPPLTKVDVGAAWYRDQIL
;
A
#
# COMPACT_ATOMS: atom_id res chain seq x y z
N GLY A 1 7.53 23.33 -13.58
CA GLY A 1 7.11 24.75 -13.41
C GLY A 1 6.95 25.09 -11.94
N LYS A 2 6.82 26.37 -11.57
CA LYS A 2 6.60 26.81 -10.17
C LYS A 2 5.13 26.82 -9.73
N SER A 3 4.22 26.32 -10.57
CA SER A 3 2.78 26.32 -10.31
C SER A 3 2.43 25.50 -9.07
N THR A 4 1.52 26.02 -8.25
CA THR A 4 0.93 25.34 -7.08
C THR A 4 -0.53 25.73 -6.97
N ILE A 5 -1.38 24.83 -6.50
CA ILE A 5 -2.79 25.11 -6.17
C ILE A 5 -2.99 24.89 -4.66
N GLU A 6 -3.63 25.85 -4.01
CA GLU A 6 -4.03 25.75 -2.61
C GLU A 6 -5.54 25.92 -2.50
N LEU A 7 -6.22 24.91 -1.95
CA LEU A 7 -7.66 24.88 -1.74
C LEU A 7 -7.96 24.92 -0.23
N ILE A 8 -8.49 26.04 0.24
CA ILE A 8 -8.86 26.25 1.65
C ILE A 8 -10.39 26.23 1.83
N GLY A 9 -11.16 26.37 0.75
CA GLY A 9 -12.62 26.35 0.75
C GLY A 9 -13.23 24.95 0.77
N GLU A 10 -14.55 24.91 0.66
CA GLU A 10 -15.35 23.68 0.71
C GLU A 10 -15.97 23.37 -0.66
N HIS A 11 -16.19 22.08 -0.96
CA HIS A 11 -16.88 21.63 -2.18
C HIS A 11 -16.24 22.09 -3.51
N VAL A 12 -14.94 22.36 -3.52
CA VAL A 12 -14.21 22.76 -4.74
C VAL A 12 -13.81 21.55 -5.55
N VAL A 13 -14.01 21.60 -6.86
CA VAL A 13 -13.62 20.55 -7.81
C VAL A 13 -12.53 21.04 -8.75
N ILE A 14 -11.41 20.31 -8.80
CA ILE A 14 -10.39 20.41 -9.85
C ILE A 14 -10.63 19.26 -10.82
N ASP A 15 -10.87 19.59 -12.10
CA ASP A 15 -11.14 18.61 -13.16
C ASP A 15 -10.28 18.92 -14.40
N GLY A 16 -9.71 17.88 -15.01
CA GLY A 16 -9.14 17.98 -16.36
C GLY A 16 -7.80 18.69 -16.46
N LEU A 17 -7.05 18.84 -15.37
CA LEU A 17 -5.76 19.55 -15.41
C LEU A 17 -4.59 18.63 -15.74
N ARG A 18 -3.62 19.15 -16.50
CA ARG A 18 -2.31 18.51 -16.76
C ARG A 18 -1.18 19.31 -16.14
N PHE A 19 -0.45 18.69 -15.23
CA PHE A 19 0.81 19.20 -14.68
C PHE A 19 1.98 18.42 -15.29
N ALA A 20 2.74 19.07 -16.17
CA ALA A 20 3.90 18.47 -16.83
C ALA A 20 5.22 18.91 -16.18
N GLY A 21 6.16 17.98 -16.05
CA GLY A 21 7.49 18.21 -15.48
C GLY A 21 7.53 18.20 -13.94
N GLY A 22 6.46 17.74 -13.28
CA GLY A 22 6.37 17.63 -11.83
C GLY A 22 6.40 18.96 -11.05
N ALA A 23 6.51 18.84 -9.71
CA ALA A 23 6.63 19.97 -8.81
C ALA A 23 8.07 20.52 -8.84
N ALA A 24 8.25 21.78 -9.21
CA ALA A 24 9.55 22.47 -9.14
C ALA A 24 9.63 23.48 -7.97
N SER A 25 8.78 23.30 -6.95
CA SER A 25 8.65 24.22 -5.81
C SER A 25 8.92 23.51 -4.48
N GLN A 26 9.19 24.28 -3.42
CA GLN A 26 9.32 23.77 -2.03
C GLN A 26 7.95 23.50 -1.36
N LYS A 27 6.87 23.54 -2.12
CA LYS A 27 5.49 23.28 -1.67
C LYS A 27 4.90 22.09 -2.45
N PRO A 28 3.86 21.43 -1.91
CA PRO A 28 3.05 20.50 -2.68
C PRO A 28 2.49 21.15 -3.94
N LEU A 29 2.27 20.34 -4.98
CA LEU A 29 1.69 20.82 -6.24
C LEU A 29 0.21 21.20 -6.05
N ILE A 30 -0.54 20.38 -5.31
CA ILE A 30 -1.90 20.65 -4.88
C ILE A 30 -1.96 20.44 -3.36
N SER A 31 -2.36 21.46 -2.62
CA SER A 31 -2.62 21.38 -1.18
C SER A 31 -4.10 21.64 -0.93
N ILE A 32 -4.76 20.77 -0.19
CA ILE A 32 -6.18 20.89 0.16
C ILE A 32 -6.28 20.89 1.68
N GLN A 33 -7.00 21.86 2.26
CA GLN A 33 -7.17 22.05 3.70
C GLN A 33 -8.63 22.15 4.15
N GLY A 34 -9.57 22.37 3.23
CA GLY A 34 -10.98 22.57 3.53
C GLY A 34 -11.74 21.26 3.76
N THR A 35 -12.99 21.18 3.30
CA THR A 35 -13.80 19.95 3.39
C THR A 35 -14.51 19.65 2.06
N HIS A 36 -14.76 18.37 1.77
CA HIS A 36 -15.55 17.94 0.59
C HIS A 36 -15.00 18.37 -0.79
N CYS A 37 -13.71 18.70 -0.89
CA CYS A 37 -13.05 19.00 -2.16
C CYS A 37 -12.71 17.75 -2.98
N ARG A 38 -12.60 17.90 -4.29
CA ARG A 38 -12.32 16.81 -5.23
C ARG A 38 -11.26 17.18 -6.26
N VAL A 39 -10.32 16.27 -6.51
CA VAL A 39 -9.42 16.30 -7.68
C VAL A 39 -9.79 15.12 -8.56
N THR A 40 -10.22 15.40 -9.78
CA THR A 40 -10.67 14.36 -10.72
C THR A 40 -10.06 14.50 -12.10
N ASN A 41 -9.95 13.37 -12.82
CA ASN A 41 -9.68 13.34 -14.25
C ASN A 41 -8.45 14.19 -14.65
N SER A 42 -7.43 14.21 -13.78
CA SER A 42 -6.26 15.08 -13.89
C SER A 42 -4.98 14.26 -13.97
N VAL A 43 -3.92 14.87 -14.52
CA VAL A 43 -2.64 14.22 -14.75
C VAL A 43 -1.53 15.00 -14.09
N ILE A 44 -0.71 14.31 -13.30
CA ILE A 44 0.56 14.82 -12.78
C ILE A 44 1.67 13.92 -13.34
N ALA A 45 2.45 14.46 -14.27
CA ALA A 45 3.53 13.76 -14.95
C ALA A 45 4.88 14.41 -14.61
N GLY A 46 5.79 13.62 -14.03
CA GLY A 46 7.17 14.01 -13.79
C GLY A 46 8.01 14.04 -15.07
N ALA A 47 9.25 14.53 -14.95
CA ALA A 47 10.20 14.56 -16.04
C ALA A 47 10.78 13.16 -16.32
N GLU A 48 11.25 12.93 -17.55
CA GLU A 48 11.84 11.64 -17.95
C GLU A 48 13.22 11.38 -17.37
N ALA A 49 13.95 12.43 -16.99
CA ALA A 49 15.26 12.34 -16.35
C ALA A 49 15.30 13.14 -15.04
N PRO A 50 15.97 12.63 -13.98
CA PRO A 50 16.21 13.41 -12.78
C PRO A 50 17.19 14.54 -13.10
N GLY A 51 16.66 15.75 -13.33
CA GLY A 51 17.49 16.95 -13.43
C GLY A 51 18.25 17.21 -12.13
N SER A 52 19.48 17.71 -12.23
CA SER A 52 20.23 18.22 -11.08
C SER A 52 19.48 19.42 -10.47
N GLY A 53 19.23 19.39 -9.15
CA GLY A 53 18.49 20.45 -8.45
C GLY A 53 17.02 20.14 -8.12
N GLN A 54 16.70 18.87 -7.82
CA GLN A 54 15.35 18.47 -7.37
C GLN A 54 14.97 19.27 -6.10
N PRO A 55 13.85 20.01 -6.10
CA PRO A 55 13.35 20.67 -4.90
C PRO A 55 12.91 19.64 -3.85
N GLY A 56 12.73 20.11 -2.60
CA GLY A 56 12.70 19.30 -1.38
C GLY A 56 11.63 18.21 -1.28
N ASP A 57 11.57 17.56 -0.12
CA ASP A 57 10.74 16.39 0.18
C ASP A 57 9.23 16.73 0.20
N GLN A 58 8.64 16.97 -0.97
CA GLN A 58 7.25 17.42 -1.10
C GLN A 58 6.37 16.41 -1.81
N SER A 59 5.14 16.29 -1.30
CA SER A 59 4.12 15.49 -1.98
C SER A 59 3.59 16.18 -3.23
N TRP A 60 3.03 15.43 -4.19
CA TRP A 60 2.31 16.09 -5.27
C TRP A 60 0.95 16.58 -4.80
N ILE A 61 0.19 15.73 -4.11
CA ILE A 61 -1.05 16.13 -3.45
C ILE A 61 -0.84 16.02 -1.94
N LEU A 62 -1.14 17.09 -1.21
CA LEU A 62 -1.26 17.10 0.24
C LEU A 62 -2.73 17.30 0.59
N LEU A 63 -3.32 16.29 1.23
CA LEU A 63 -4.64 16.38 1.83
C LEU A 63 -4.50 16.69 3.32
N SER A 64 -5.31 17.65 3.77
CA SER A 64 -5.55 18.04 5.15
C SER A 64 -7.03 18.45 5.22
N GLY A 65 -7.64 18.39 6.40
CA GLY A 65 -9.10 18.55 6.51
C GLY A 65 -9.81 17.20 6.38
N ASP A 66 -11.00 17.17 5.78
CA ASP A 66 -11.87 15.98 5.77
C ASP A 66 -12.73 15.81 4.49
N TYR A 67 -13.17 14.57 4.25
CA TYR A 67 -14.07 14.16 3.16
C TYR A 67 -13.62 14.53 1.74
N HIS A 68 -12.30 14.59 1.50
CA HIS A 68 -11.75 14.83 0.16
C HIS A 68 -11.79 13.60 -0.73
N ARG A 69 -11.86 13.83 -2.04
CA ARG A 69 -11.82 12.76 -3.05
C ARG A 69 -10.75 13.02 -4.11
N ILE A 70 -9.92 12.01 -4.37
CA ILE A 70 -9.00 11.98 -5.51
C ILE A 70 -9.41 10.81 -6.39
N ASP A 71 -9.87 11.10 -7.61
CA ASP A 71 -10.34 10.04 -8.49
C ASP A 71 -10.04 10.22 -9.97
N TYR A 72 -9.95 9.10 -10.70
CA TYR A 72 -9.64 9.10 -12.14
C TYR A 72 -8.41 9.95 -12.51
N CYS A 73 -7.43 10.07 -11.61
CA CYS A 73 -6.20 10.81 -11.86
C CYS A 73 -5.06 9.88 -12.27
N THR A 74 -4.11 10.40 -13.05
CA THR A 74 -2.88 9.69 -13.42
C THR A 74 -1.67 10.39 -12.82
N PHE A 75 -0.90 9.65 -12.02
CA PHE A 75 0.34 10.09 -11.40
C PHE A 75 1.47 9.29 -12.02
N SER A 76 2.41 9.94 -12.72
CA SER A 76 3.44 9.20 -13.47
C SER A 76 4.85 9.77 -13.36
N LYS A 77 5.85 8.89 -13.20
CA LYS A 77 7.28 9.26 -13.25
C LYS A 77 7.71 10.28 -12.16
N LYS A 78 7.21 10.17 -10.92
CA LYS A 78 7.73 11.01 -9.81
C LYS A 78 9.16 10.58 -9.48
N VAL A 79 10.11 11.49 -9.68
CA VAL A 79 11.53 11.33 -9.31
C VAL A 79 11.88 12.00 -7.99
N SER A 80 11.18 13.07 -7.62
CA SER A 80 11.49 13.81 -6.40
C SER A 80 11.08 13.04 -5.14
N PRO A 81 11.76 13.26 -3.99
CA PRO A 81 11.29 12.74 -2.70
C PRO A 81 9.95 13.34 -2.27
N GLY A 82 9.31 12.72 -1.27
CA GLY A 82 7.96 12.95 -0.79
C GLY A 82 6.92 12.03 -1.47
N PRO A 83 5.80 11.70 -0.82
CA PRO A 83 4.77 10.83 -1.39
C PRO A 83 4.16 11.37 -2.68
N MET A 84 3.55 10.57 -3.56
CA MET A 84 2.70 11.18 -4.60
C MET A 84 1.45 11.79 -3.96
N VAL A 85 0.82 11.08 -3.03
CA VAL A 85 -0.29 11.58 -2.21
C VAL A 85 0.05 11.44 -0.73
N MET A 86 0.00 12.55 0.00
CA MET A 86 0.16 12.60 1.45
C MET A 86 -1.17 12.99 2.08
N ILE A 87 -1.65 12.19 3.04
CA ILE A 87 -2.78 12.55 3.90
C ILE A 87 -2.18 12.94 5.24
N ARG A 88 -2.14 14.24 5.53
CA ARG A 88 -1.72 14.76 6.82
C ARG A 88 -2.92 14.83 7.74
N ARG A 89 -2.79 14.24 8.92
CA ARG A 89 -3.90 14.08 9.85
C ARG A 89 -3.77 15.01 11.04
N VAL A 90 -4.91 15.28 11.67
CA VAL A 90 -4.98 15.94 12.97
C VAL A 90 -5.27 14.87 14.01
N VAL A 91 -4.40 14.73 15.00
CA VAL A 91 -4.55 13.74 16.08
C VAL A 91 -5.92 13.92 16.76
N GLY A 92 -6.66 12.83 16.89
CA GLY A 92 -7.99 12.82 17.50
C GLY A 92 -9.14 13.20 16.56
N LYS A 93 -8.86 13.48 15.29
CA LYS A 93 -9.89 13.72 14.26
C LYS A 93 -9.86 12.64 13.17
N GLU A 94 -11.05 12.32 12.68
CA GLU A 94 -11.28 11.45 11.54
C GLU A 94 -11.23 12.30 10.25
N ASP A 95 -10.78 11.71 9.12
CA ASP A 95 -10.58 12.44 7.86
C ASP A 95 -11.43 11.92 6.70
N HIS A 96 -11.84 10.65 6.69
CA HIS A 96 -12.83 10.07 5.74
C HIS A 96 -12.54 10.34 4.26
N HIS A 97 -11.26 10.45 3.87
CA HIS A 97 -10.90 10.71 2.47
C HIS A 97 -11.11 9.47 1.58
N GLU A 98 -11.36 9.70 0.29
CA GLU A 98 -11.40 8.66 -0.73
C GLU A 98 -10.32 8.88 -1.80
N VAL A 99 -9.44 7.90 -2.02
CA VAL A 99 -8.50 7.87 -3.16
C VAL A 99 -8.86 6.68 -4.02
N MET A 100 -9.44 6.92 -5.20
CA MET A 100 -10.00 5.83 -6.00
C MET A 100 -9.88 5.93 -7.51
N SER A 101 -9.85 4.78 -8.19
CA SER A 101 -9.83 4.74 -9.67
C SER A 101 -8.67 5.52 -10.29
N ASN A 102 -7.56 5.70 -9.56
CA ASN A 102 -6.38 6.39 -10.04
C ASN A 102 -5.38 5.41 -10.64
N HIS A 103 -4.52 5.93 -11.53
CA HIS A 103 -3.38 5.21 -12.08
C HIS A 103 -2.09 5.82 -11.53
N PHE A 104 -1.44 5.12 -10.61
CA PHE A 104 -0.11 5.43 -10.11
C PHE A 104 0.91 4.62 -10.91
N LEU A 105 1.74 5.29 -11.69
CA LEU A 105 2.64 4.66 -12.64
C LEU A 105 4.08 5.11 -12.40
N ARG A 106 5.01 4.16 -12.32
CA ARG A 106 6.46 4.45 -12.31
C ARG A 106 6.83 5.46 -11.22
N ARG A 107 6.51 5.13 -9.95
CA ARG A 107 7.15 5.80 -8.82
C ARG A 107 8.59 5.31 -8.76
N LEU A 108 9.53 6.13 -9.20
CA LEU A 108 10.93 5.69 -9.36
C LEU A 108 11.64 5.57 -8.01
N ALA A 109 12.57 4.62 -7.96
CA ALA A 109 13.35 4.30 -6.76
C ALA A 109 14.04 5.53 -6.17
N GLY A 110 13.93 5.64 -4.86
CA GLY A 110 14.45 6.74 -4.08
C GLY A 110 15.88 6.57 -3.58
N SER A 111 16.40 7.66 -3.05
CA SER A 111 17.64 7.69 -2.27
C SER A 111 17.36 7.38 -0.79
N ALA A 112 18.30 6.71 -0.12
CA ALA A 112 18.20 6.42 1.32
C ALA A 112 17.96 7.69 2.17
N GLY A 113 17.23 7.54 3.28
CA GLY A 113 16.99 8.59 4.26
C GLY A 113 15.92 9.63 3.89
N ARG A 114 15.19 9.43 2.80
CA ARG A 114 14.07 10.28 2.40
C ARG A 114 12.85 9.44 2.04
N SER A 115 11.68 10.08 2.08
CA SER A 115 10.40 9.47 1.73
C SER A 115 10.22 9.39 0.22
N TYR A 116 9.81 8.24 -0.28
CA TYR A 116 9.48 7.94 -1.66
C TYR A 116 8.20 7.11 -1.81
N GLU A 117 7.34 7.06 -0.80
CA GLU A 117 6.07 6.35 -0.87
C GLU A 117 5.23 6.79 -2.09
N THR A 118 4.34 5.93 -2.56
CA THR A 118 3.32 6.35 -3.53
C THR A 118 2.20 7.08 -2.80
N ILE A 119 1.71 6.49 -1.71
CA ILE A 119 0.70 7.10 -0.84
C ILE A 119 1.16 6.92 0.61
N CYS A 120 1.02 7.98 1.40
CA CYS A 120 1.24 7.93 2.85
C CYS A 120 0.02 8.49 3.58
N ILE A 121 -0.54 7.70 4.50
CA ILE A 121 -1.68 8.08 5.34
C ILE A 121 -1.17 8.35 6.74
N GLY A 122 -1.05 9.61 7.11
CA GLY A 122 -0.53 10.07 8.39
C GLY A 122 0.96 9.81 8.58
N SER A 123 1.43 10.06 9.81
CA SER A 123 2.79 9.82 10.28
C SER A 123 2.79 9.02 11.59
N SER A 124 3.95 8.60 12.09
CA SER A 124 4.08 8.02 13.44
C SER A 124 3.43 8.92 14.50
N ALA A 125 3.62 10.23 14.37
CA ALA A 125 3.05 11.23 15.26
C ALA A 125 1.51 11.30 15.19
N GLU A 126 0.91 10.92 14.07
CA GLU A 126 -0.52 11.08 13.82
C GLU A 126 -1.33 9.78 14.00
N SER A 127 -0.65 8.69 14.35
CA SER A 127 -1.17 7.32 14.21
C SER A 127 -2.15 6.86 15.28
N GLU A 128 -2.30 7.60 16.38
CA GLU A 128 -3.11 7.20 17.54
C GLU A 128 -4.62 7.39 17.35
N SER A 129 -5.07 7.82 16.16
CA SER A 129 -6.48 8.06 15.87
C SER A 129 -6.94 7.36 14.59
N SER A 130 -8.26 7.14 14.46
CA SER A 130 -8.86 6.52 13.28
C SER A 130 -9.01 7.52 12.14
N SER A 131 -8.57 7.14 10.94
CA SER A 131 -8.65 7.96 9.73
C SER A 131 -9.98 7.74 9.00
N PHE A 132 -10.37 6.47 8.85
CA PHE A 132 -11.46 6.04 7.95
C PHE A 132 -11.23 6.39 6.47
N THR A 133 -10.01 6.77 6.07
CA THR A 133 -9.64 6.91 4.66
C THR A 133 -9.85 5.58 3.92
N THR A 134 -10.41 5.68 2.72
CA THR A 134 -10.59 4.56 1.78
C THR A 134 -9.68 4.72 0.57
N ILE A 135 -8.82 3.73 0.33
CA ILE A 135 -8.01 3.59 -0.90
C ILE A 135 -8.63 2.45 -1.72
N LYS A 136 -9.35 2.76 -2.80
CA LYS A 136 -10.09 1.73 -3.54
C LYS A 136 -9.95 1.76 -5.05
N SER A 137 -9.89 0.59 -5.67
CA SER A 137 -9.90 0.44 -7.12
C SER A 137 -8.82 1.26 -7.86
N ASN A 138 -7.64 1.44 -7.25
CA ASN A 138 -6.50 2.08 -7.91
C ASN A 138 -5.60 1.03 -8.57
N LEU A 139 -4.96 1.42 -9.68
CA LEU A 139 -3.89 0.66 -10.31
C LEU A 139 -2.55 1.29 -9.94
N PHE A 140 -1.72 0.52 -9.24
CA PHE A 140 -0.31 0.82 -9.00
C PHE A 140 0.51 -0.04 -9.97
N GLU A 141 1.27 0.59 -10.86
CA GLU A 141 2.09 -0.09 -11.87
C GLU A 141 3.53 0.41 -11.77
N GLU A 142 4.50 -0.49 -11.58
CA GLU A 142 5.93 -0.15 -11.51
C GLU A 142 6.26 0.90 -10.44
N CYS A 143 5.53 0.89 -9.32
CA CYS A 143 5.84 1.76 -8.18
C CYS A 143 6.92 1.13 -7.30
N ASP A 144 8.11 1.72 -7.34
CA ASP A 144 9.36 1.17 -6.76
C ASP A 144 10.08 2.17 -5.85
N GLY A 145 9.38 3.22 -5.39
CA GLY A 145 9.99 4.35 -4.70
C GLY A 145 10.80 3.97 -3.47
N GLU A 146 10.26 3.11 -2.62
CA GLU A 146 10.89 2.66 -1.38
C GLU A 146 10.32 1.33 -0.88
N ASP A 147 10.72 0.90 0.32
CA ASP A 147 10.18 -0.28 0.99
C ASP A 147 8.66 -0.22 1.19
N SER A 148 8.12 0.92 1.61
CA SER A 148 6.69 1.10 1.87
C SER A 148 6.04 1.85 0.71
N LEU A 149 5.44 1.14 -0.24
CA LEU A 149 4.74 1.75 -1.38
C LEU A 149 3.49 2.51 -0.92
N LEU A 150 2.69 1.90 -0.06
CA LEU A 150 1.51 2.47 0.58
C LEU A 150 1.71 2.36 2.09
N SER A 151 2.03 3.47 2.74
CA SER A 151 2.30 3.54 4.17
C SER A 151 1.03 3.96 4.91
N VAL A 152 0.50 3.09 5.76
CA VAL A 152 -0.70 3.34 6.57
C VAL A 152 -0.27 3.57 8.02
N ASN A 153 -0.29 4.83 8.45
CA ASN A 153 0.03 5.27 9.80
C ASN A 153 -1.23 5.83 10.49
N ALA A 154 -2.32 5.05 10.44
CA ALA A 154 -3.63 5.45 10.95
C ALA A 154 -4.53 4.22 11.19
N GLY A 155 -5.53 4.37 12.07
CA GLY A 155 -6.51 3.33 12.35
C GLY A 155 -7.69 3.30 11.37
N LYS A 156 -8.32 2.13 11.26
CA LYS A 156 -9.62 1.89 10.58
C LYS A 156 -9.69 2.36 9.12
N CYS A 157 -8.59 2.33 8.39
CA CYS A 157 -8.62 2.56 6.94
C CYS A 157 -9.25 1.37 6.21
N LEU A 158 -9.70 1.60 4.97
CA LEU A 158 -10.18 0.56 4.05
C LEU A 158 -9.33 0.57 2.78
N ILE A 159 -8.62 -0.53 2.51
CA ILE A 159 -7.81 -0.72 1.30
C ILE A 159 -8.47 -1.81 0.46
N LEU A 160 -9.11 -1.43 -0.64
CA LEU A 160 -10.11 -2.28 -1.30
C LEU A 160 -9.97 -2.37 -2.82
N ASP A 161 -10.00 -3.59 -3.38
CA ASP A 161 -10.08 -3.84 -4.82
C ASP A 161 -8.96 -3.12 -5.65
N ASN A 162 -7.80 -2.83 -5.05
CA ASN A 162 -6.67 -2.23 -5.76
C ASN A 162 -5.84 -3.31 -6.47
N THR A 163 -5.14 -2.92 -7.54
CA THR A 163 -4.17 -3.77 -8.24
C THR A 163 -2.76 -3.18 -8.11
N PHE A 164 -1.83 -3.95 -7.55
CA PHE A 164 -0.40 -3.65 -7.48
C PHE A 164 0.33 -4.55 -8.48
N ARG A 165 0.78 -3.99 -9.60
CA ARG A 165 1.35 -4.73 -10.73
C ARG A 165 2.82 -4.37 -10.93
N GLY A 166 3.71 -5.34 -10.72
CA GLY A 166 5.15 -5.15 -10.88
C GLY A 166 5.74 -4.09 -9.95
N CYS A 167 5.13 -3.89 -8.78
CA CYS A 167 5.56 -2.93 -7.77
C CYS A 167 6.65 -3.51 -6.87
N GLY A 168 7.76 -2.81 -6.74
CA GLY A 168 8.82 -3.08 -5.79
C GLY A 168 8.59 -2.33 -4.48
N GLY A 169 7.67 -2.78 -3.64
CA GLY A 169 7.39 -2.22 -2.33
C GLY A 169 6.24 -2.95 -1.63
N LEU A 170 5.91 -2.53 -0.41
CA LEU A 170 4.89 -3.13 0.45
C LEU A 170 3.68 -2.21 0.64
N LEU A 171 2.49 -2.81 0.78
CA LEU A 171 1.43 -2.20 1.57
C LEU A 171 1.79 -2.38 3.04
N ASP A 172 2.21 -1.29 3.68
CA ASP A 172 2.75 -1.30 5.03
C ASP A 172 1.72 -0.77 6.02
N LEU A 173 1.08 -1.68 6.77
CA LEU A 173 0.24 -1.31 7.92
C LEU A 173 1.18 -1.01 9.09
N ARG A 174 1.71 0.20 9.10
CA ARG A 174 2.87 0.57 9.89
C ARG A 174 2.49 1.03 11.30
N TYR A 175 1.44 1.83 11.42
CA TYR A 175 0.88 2.22 12.71
C TYR A 175 -0.65 2.28 12.65
N GLY A 176 -1.29 2.36 13.83
CA GLY A 176 -2.74 2.27 13.98
C GLY A 176 -3.22 0.83 14.18
N GLY A 177 -4.53 0.61 14.05
CA GLY A 177 -5.17 -0.69 14.21
C GLY A 177 -6.52 -0.74 13.49
N GLY A 178 -7.03 -1.94 13.23
CA GLY A 178 -8.36 -2.13 12.66
C GLY A 178 -8.50 -1.83 11.16
N THR A 179 -7.40 -1.62 10.43
CA THR A 179 -7.43 -1.47 8.96
C THR A 179 -7.92 -2.76 8.29
N ARG A 180 -8.81 -2.61 7.31
CA ARG A 180 -9.32 -3.70 6.47
C ARG A 180 -8.62 -3.64 5.12
N VAL A 181 -7.99 -4.74 4.71
CA VAL A 181 -7.34 -4.90 3.40
C VAL A 181 -8.05 -6.01 2.66
N GLU A 182 -8.84 -5.65 1.65
CA GLU A 182 -9.80 -6.56 1.04
C GLU A 182 -9.70 -6.63 -0.48
N ARG A 183 -9.72 -7.84 -1.02
CA ARG A 183 -9.85 -8.11 -2.46
C ARG A 183 -8.84 -7.39 -3.35
N ASN A 184 -7.68 -7.03 -2.80
CA ASN A 184 -6.59 -6.44 -3.58
C ASN A 184 -5.82 -7.54 -4.31
N LEU A 185 -5.28 -7.21 -5.48
CA LEU A 185 -4.38 -8.06 -6.25
C LEU A 185 -2.96 -7.52 -6.19
N PHE A 186 -2.03 -8.32 -5.67
CA PHE A 186 -0.59 -8.09 -5.69
C PHE A 186 0.04 -9.00 -6.74
N ALA A 187 0.20 -8.49 -7.97
CA ALA A 187 0.80 -9.17 -9.10
C ALA A 187 2.28 -8.78 -9.24
N GLY A 188 3.18 -9.55 -8.62
CA GLY A 188 4.61 -9.22 -8.57
C GLY A 188 5.39 -9.42 -9.87
N LEU A 189 4.85 -10.20 -10.81
CA LEU A 189 5.50 -10.53 -12.08
C LEU A 189 6.92 -11.11 -11.90
N ARG A 190 7.21 -11.73 -10.75
CA ARG A 190 8.54 -12.23 -10.35
C ARG A 190 9.63 -11.16 -10.33
N LYS A 191 9.26 -9.88 -10.29
CA LYS A 191 10.20 -8.76 -10.18
C LYS A 191 10.90 -8.81 -8.83
N GLN A 192 12.22 -8.64 -8.81
CA GLN A 192 12.99 -8.53 -7.57
C GLN A 192 12.43 -7.40 -6.68
N GLY A 193 12.22 -7.71 -5.41
CA GLY A 193 11.67 -6.75 -4.45
C GLY A 193 10.16 -6.57 -4.52
N ALA A 194 9.44 -7.40 -5.30
CA ALA A 194 7.99 -7.41 -5.31
C ALA A 194 7.46 -7.88 -3.94
N GLY A 195 6.68 -7.01 -3.30
CA GLY A 195 6.11 -7.20 -1.98
C GLY A 195 4.59 -7.30 -1.97
N GLY A 196 4.05 -7.79 -0.85
CA GLY A 196 2.62 -7.81 -0.58
C GLY A 196 2.29 -6.91 0.58
N ILE A 197 1.83 -7.48 1.70
CA ILE A 197 1.42 -6.73 2.88
C ILE A 197 2.38 -7.00 4.04
N ARG A 198 2.81 -5.93 4.71
CA ARG A 198 3.43 -6.00 6.04
C ARG A 198 2.46 -5.46 7.09
N VAL A 199 2.37 -6.15 8.22
CA VAL A 199 1.42 -5.85 9.30
C VAL A 199 2.14 -5.62 10.61
N ARG A 200 1.96 -4.44 11.18
CA ARG A 200 2.21 -4.10 12.60
C ARG A 200 0.89 -3.72 13.25
N GLY A 201 0.85 -3.68 14.58
CA GLY A 201 -0.34 -3.26 15.32
C GLY A 201 -1.45 -4.32 15.33
N ALA A 202 -2.66 -3.89 15.71
CA ALA A 202 -3.71 -4.80 16.17
C ALA A 202 -4.99 -4.77 15.31
N ASP A 203 -5.74 -5.87 15.36
CA ASP A 203 -7.13 -6.00 14.90
C ASP A 203 -7.34 -5.81 13.39
N HIS A 204 -6.29 -5.98 12.59
CA HIS A 204 -6.38 -5.89 11.13
C HIS A 204 -7.09 -7.10 10.52
N GLN A 205 -7.81 -6.86 9.42
CA GLN A 205 -8.48 -7.88 8.63
C GLN A 205 -7.91 -7.92 7.22
N ILE A 206 -7.42 -9.08 6.80
CA ILE A 206 -6.80 -9.30 5.49
C ILE A 206 -7.66 -10.31 4.74
N LEU A 207 -8.57 -9.85 3.88
CA LEU A 207 -9.68 -10.65 3.38
C LEU A 207 -9.69 -10.76 1.85
N GLY A 208 -9.66 -11.98 1.31
CA GLY A 208 -9.88 -12.20 -0.12
C GLY A 208 -8.84 -11.60 -1.05
N ASN A 209 -7.64 -11.23 -0.57
CA ASN A 209 -6.58 -10.68 -1.41
C ASN A 209 -5.89 -11.80 -2.21
N ALA A 210 -5.35 -11.47 -3.38
CA ALA A 210 -4.56 -12.37 -4.20
C ALA A 210 -3.10 -11.90 -4.28
N PHE A 211 -2.17 -12.79 -3.95
CA PHE A 211 -0.72 -12.57 -3.95
C PHE A 211 -0.07 -13.52 -4.96
N ILE A 212 0.38 -12.96 -6.08
CA ILE A 212 0.81 -13.76 -7.24
C ILE A 212 2.20 -13.33 -7.71
N GLY A 213 3.15 -14.27 -7.72
CA GLY A 213 4.49 -14.02 -8.27
C GLY A 213 5.31 -13.00 -7.50
N LEU A 214 5.09 -12.88 -6.19
CA LEU A 214 5.87 -12.02 -5.29
C LEU A 214 7.21 -12.68 -4.93
N THR A 215 8.21 -11.86 -4.58
CA THR A 215 9.58 -12.33 -4.29
C THR A 215 9.96 -12.24 -2.82
N GLY A 216 8.97 -12.14 -1.92
CA GLY A 216 9.19 -12.20 -0.48
C GLY A 216 9.82 -10.95 0.14
N ARG A 217 9.61 -9.75 -0.43
CA ARG A 217 10.00 -8.51 0.27
C ARG A 217 9.28 -8.46 1.62
N GLY A 218 10.01 -8.12 2.68
CA GLY A 218 9.49 -8.20 4.05
C GLY A 218 9.34 -9.63 4.59
N GLY A 219 9.98 -10.63 3.99
CA GLY A 219 9.98 -12.01 4.49
C GLY A 219 8.86 -12.89 3.94
N GLY A 220 7.82 -12.34 3.32
CA GLY A 220 6.72 -13.10 2.73
C GLY A 220 5.77 -12.25 1.89
N ALA A 221 4.76 -12.88 1.29
CA ALA A 221 3.68 -12.17 0.62
C ALA A 221 2.74 -11.48 1.62
N LEU A 222 2.47 -12.12 2.75
CA LEU A 222 1.88 -11.51 3.94
C LEU A 222 2.87 -11.68 5.11
N SER A 223 3.33 -10.58 5.68
CA SER A 223 4.29 -10.59 6.77
C SER A 223 3.73 -9.95 8.02
N LEU A 224 3.86 -10.65 9.15
CA LEU A 224 3.48 -10.19 10.46
C LEU A 224 4.74 -9.83 11.25
N MET A 225 4.84 -8.56 11.58
CA MET A 225 5.97 -8.01 12.31
C MET A 225 5.96 -8.48 13.76
N THR A 226 7.13 -8.91 14.21
CA THR A 226 7.44 -9.00 15.63
C THR A 226 7.55 -7.60 16.23
N GLY A 227 7.39 -7.49 17.54
CA GLY A 227 7.44 -6.22 18.26
C GLY A 227 8.69 -6.10 19.12
N VAL A 228 9.04 -4.86 19.45
CA VAL A 228 10.00 -4.56 20.51
C VAL A 228 9.25 -4.40 21.84
N ALA A 229 9.91 -4.69 22.98
CA ALA A 229 9.26 -4.69 24.30
C ALA A 229 8.71 -3.30 24.70
N ASP A 230 9.50 -2.26 24.47
CA ASP A 230 9.17 -0.87 24.80
C ASP A 230 9.29 0.01 23.55
N PRO A 231 8.31 -0.03 22.62
CA PRO A 231 8.44 0.61 21.32
C PRO A 231 8.46 2.14 21.37
N GLY A 232 8.03 2.75 22.48
CA GLY A 232 7.75 4.19 22.48
C GLY A 232 6.76 4.56 21.37
N ARG A 233 6.92 5.76 20.80
CA ARG A 233 6.02 6.27 19.76
C ARG A 233 6.35 5.76 18.35
N GLU A 234 7.63 5.53 18.07
CA GLU A 234 8.09 5.20 16.71
C GLU A 234 8.49 3.74 16.53
N GLY A 235 8.62 2.99 17.62
CA GLY A 235 9.04 1.60 17.57
C GLY A 235 7.96 0.66 17.04
N ASP A 236 8.43 -0.48 16.54
CA ASP A 236 7.60 -1.49 15.91
C ASP A 236 6.76 -2.23 16.96
N ARG A 237 5.44 -2.08 16.84
CA ARG A 237 4.47 -2.85 17.63
C ARG A 237 4.23 -4.20 16.96
N ARG A 238 4.25 -5.29 17.74
CA ARG A 238 3.94 -6.63 17.22
C ARG A 238 2.57 -6.65 16.53
N ALA A 239 2.42 -7.52 15.55
CA ALA A 239 1.13 -7.85 14.98
C ALA A 239 0.26 -8.60 16.02
N GLU A 240 -0.99 -8.17 16.19
CA GLU A 240 -1.89 -8.72 17.21
C GLU A 240 -3.33 -8.86 16.69
N ASN A 241 -4.00 -9.97 17.01
CA ASN A 241 -5.40 -10.22 16.63
C ASN A 241 -5.68 -10.12 15.12
N ILE A 242 -4.73 -10.58 14.29
CA ILE A 242 -4.84 -10.47 12.84
C ILE A 242 -5.73 -11.59 12.31
N PHE A 243 -6.73 -11.22 11.51
CA PHE A 243 -7.60 -12.17 10.82
C PHE A 243 -7.34 -12.17 9.31
N ALA A 244 -6.70 -13.23 8.82
CA ALA A 244 -6.47 -13.44 7.40
C ALA A 244 -7.39 -14.55 6.88
N LYS A 245 -8.36 -14.17 6.03
CA LYS A 245 -9.37 -15.11 5.51
C LYS A 245 -9.52 -15.06 4.00
N GLY A 246 -9.59 -16.23 3.38
CA GLY A 246 -9.95 -16.35 1.96
C GLY A 246 -8.91 -15.78 1.00
N ASN A 247 -7.67 -15.55 1.43
CA ASN A 247 -6.63 -15.02 0.56
C ASN A 247 -6.03 -16.11 -0.32
N LEU A 248 -5.58 -15.74 -1.51
CA LEU A 248 -4.86 -16.60 -2.45
C LEU A 248 -3.37 -16.24 -2.47
N PHE A 249 -2.51 -17.24 -2.29
CA PHE A 249 -1.07 -17.12 -2.44
C PHE A 249 -0.61 -18.12 -3.49
N ALA A 250 -0.24 -17.63 -4.68
CA ALA A 250 0.04 -18.48 -5.84
C ALA A 250 1.34 -18.10 -6.53
N ALA A 251 2.17 -19.09 -6.88
CA ALA A 251 3.40 -18.90 -7.66
C ALA A 251 4.36 -17.84 -7.09
N ASN A 252 4.33 -17.62 -5.77
CA ASN A 252 5.27 -16.75 -5.08
C ASN A 252 6.63 -17.46 -4.96
N LEU A 253 7.71 -16.69 -5.12
CA LEU A 253 9.08 -17.19 -4.99
C LEU A 253 9.59 -17.12 -3.53
N GLY A 254 9.04 -16.19 -2.74
CA GLY A 254 9.24 -16.14 -1.30
C GLY A 254 8.11 -16.82 -0.53
N PRO A 255 8.19 -16.89 0.81
CA PRO A 255 7.13 -17.43 1.65
C PRO A 255 5.78 -16.79 1.35
N ALA A 256 4.70 -17.59 1.41
CA ALA A 256 3.35 -17.04 1.33
C ALA A 256 3.02 -16.21 2.57
N ILE A 257 3.35 -16.72 3.76
CA ILE A 257 3.10 -16.04 5.02
C ILE A 257 4.36 -16.10 5.91
N CYS A 258 4.80 -14.95 6.40
CA CYS A 258 5.85 -14.84 7.42
C CYS A 258 5.21 -14.40 8.74
N LEU A 259 5.35 -15.20 9.80
CA LEU A 259 4.71 -14.96 11.11
C LEU A 259 5.68 -14.43 12.17
N ASP A 260 6.95 -14.24 11.82
CA ASP A 260 8.01 -13.83 12.74
C ASP A 260 8.97 -12.81 12.09
N GLU A 261 8.43 -11.91 11.27
CA GLU A 261 9.27 -10.93 10.56
C GLU A 261 10.10 -10.12 11.57
N ARG A 262 11.43 -10.09 11.33
CA ARG A 262 12.48 -9.48 12.17
C ARG A 262 12.71 -10.11 13.55
N TYR A 263 12.14 -11.27 13.87
CA TYR A 263 12.40 -11.89 15.18
C TYR A 263 13.89 -12.08 15.46
N GLY A 264 14.35 -11.63 16.63
CA GLY A 264 15.75 -11.70 17.05
C GLY A 264 16.66 -10.63 16.42
N GLN A 265 16.12 -9.70 15.63
CA GLN A 265 16.84 -8.59 15.02
C GLN A 265 16.40 -7.28 15.65
N ASP A 266 17.30 -6.31 15.80
CA ASP A 266 16.96 -4.93 16.21
C ASP A 266 16.03 -4.87 17.45
N ASN A 267 16.32 -5.68 18.48
CA ASN A 267 15.56 -5.82 19.72
C ASN A 267 14.11 -6.36 19.58
N HIS A 268 13.75 -6.90 18.41
CA HIS A 268 12.44 -7.51 18.20
C HIS A 268 12.37 -8.88 18.90
N SER A 269 11.66 -8.92 20.02
CA SER A 269 11.56 -10.09 20.90
C SER A 269 10.12 -10.54 21.13
N LEU A 270 9.13 -9.74 20.76
CA LEU A 270 7.73 -10.06 20.94
C LEU A 270 7.16 -10.69 19.66
N LEU A 271 6.90 -12.00 19.70
CA LEU A 271 6.21 -12.68 18.60
C LEU A 271 4.77 -12.15 18.43
N PRO A 272 4.21 -12.20 17.21
CA PRO A 272 2.80 -11.93 16.99
C PRO A 272 1.89 -12.84 17.83
N ARG A 273 0.65 -12.39 18.08
CA ARG A 273 -0.33 -13.20 18.84
C ARG A 273 -1.75 -13.02 18.34
N GLY A 274 -2.62 -13.99 18.63
CA GLY A 274 -4.04 -13.92 18.24
C GLY A 274 -4.26 -14.07 16.72
N ILE A 275 -3.36 -14.76 16.02
CA ILE A 275 -3.39 -14.87 14.56
C ILE A 275 -4.37 -15.95 14.13
N ARG A 276 -5.28 -15.62 13.20
CA ARG A 276 -6.27 -16.54 12.66
C ARG A 276 -6.17 -16.59 11.14
N LEU A 277 -5.79 -17.76 10.61
CA LEU A 277 -5.68 -18.04 9.17
C LEU A 277 -6.80 -19.02 8.77
N LEU A 278 -7.79 -18.56 8.00
CA LEU A 278 -8.98 -19.35 7.65
C LEU A 278 -9.34 -19.28 6.17
N GLY A 279 -9.56 -20.42 5.54
CA GLY A 279 -9.99 -20.55 4.16
C GLY A 279 -9.01 -19.95 3.14
N ASN A 280 -7.74 -19.76 3.51
CA ASN A 280 -6.74 -19.27 2.56
C ASN A 280 -6.35 -20.41 1.60
N VAL A 281 -5.97 -20.05 0.39
CA VAL A 281 -5.47 -20.96 -0.64
C VAL A 281 -3.99 -20.66 -0.85
N LEU A 282 -3.13 -21.63 -0.60
CA LEU A 282 -1.68 -21.49 -0.72
C LEU A 282 -1.15 -22.50 -1.73
N SER A 283 -0.24 -22.07 -2.60
CA SER A 283 0.52 -22.99 -3.44
C SER A 283 1.99 -22.61 -3.54
N GLY A 284 2.83 -23.62 -3.69
CA GLY A 284 4.26 -23.44 -3.89
C GLY A 284 4.96 -24.76 -4.21
N ASP A 285 6.22 -24.65 -4.62
CA ASP A 285 7.05 -25.81 -4.96
C ASP A 285 7.64 -26.44 -3.68
N ASP A 286 7.92 -25.63 -2.66
CA ASP A 286 8.38 -26.08 -1.34
C ASP A 286 7.32 -25.76 -0.27
N LEU A 287 6.51 -26.77 0.09
CA LEU A 287 5.42 -26.62 1.04
C LEU A 287 5.91 -26.24 2.45
N ALA A 288 7.13 -26.64 2.83
CA ALA A 288 7.70 -26.32 4.13
C ALA A 288 8.06 -24.83 4.26
N LYS A 289 8.21 -24.12 3.13
CA LYS A 289 8.51 -22.68 3.09
C LYS A 289 7.29 -21.81 2.82
N LEU A 290 6.10 -22.38 2.65
CA LEU A 290 4.89 -21.59 2.44
C LEU A 290 4.62 -20.69 3.63
N VAL A 291 4.78 -21.21 4.85
CA VAL A 291 4.62 -20.43 6.07
C VAL A 291 5.82 -20.60 6.97
N VAL A 292 6.42 -19.47 7.34
CA VAL A 292 7.60 -19.41 8.19
C VAL A 292 7.27 -18.73 9.52
N GLY A 293 7.92 -19.17 10.60
CA GLY A 293 7.73 -18.64 11.95
C GLY A 293 6.56 -19.22 12.73
N GLY A 294 5.68 -20.02 12.10
CA GLY A 294 4.50 -20.60 12.76
C GLY A 294 4.81 -21.54 13.91
N ASP A 295 5.95 -22.23 13.86
CA ASP A 295 6.50 -23.09 14.91
C ASP A 295 6.65 -22.35 16.24
N LYS A 296 7.17 -21.12 16.20
CA LYS A 296 7.37 -20.28 17.39
C LYS A 296 6.06 -19.81 18.03
N LEU A 297 4.99 -19.72 17.23
CA LEU A 297 3.66 -19.33 17.69
C LEU A 297 2.78 -20.51 18.10
N GLY A 298 3.24 -21.75 17.91
CA GLY A 298 2.38 -22.94 18.01
C GLY A 298 1.22 -22.90 17.00
N LEU A 299 1.41 -22.22 15.86
CA LEU A 299 0.42 -22.05 14.82
C LEU A 299 0.74 -22.99 13.67
N GLU A 300 0.03 -24.11 13.61
CA GLU A 300 0.10 -25.05 12.50
C GLU A 300 -0.87 -24.63 11.38
N LEU A 301 -0.37 -24.62 10.13
CA LEU A 301 -1.28 -24.57 8.98
C LEU A 301 -1.94 -25.93 8.82
N SER A 302 -3.19 -26.01 9.23
CA SER A 302 -4.04 -27.17 8.98
C SER A 302 -4.71 -27.06 7.60
N SER A 303 -4.67 -28.18 6.86
CA SER A 303 -5.43 -28.39 5.62
C SER A 303 -6.95 -28.43 5.85
N GLU A 304 -7.41 -28.62 7.09
CA GLU A 304 -8.83 -28.51 7.44
C GLU A 304 -9.31 -27.06 7.43
N LYS A 305 -8.39 -26.12 7.69
CA LYS A 305 -8.68 -24.69 7.75
C LYS A 305 -8.26 -23.95 6.49
N ASN A 306 -7.32 -24.47 5.69
CA ASN A 306 -6.78 -23.82 4.51
C ASN A 306 -6.56 -24.84 3.39
N GLN A 307 -6.56 -24.41 2.14
CA GLN A 307 -6.27 -25.29 1.00
C GLN A 307 -4.82 -25.12 0.57
N ILE A 308 -4.08 -26.23 0.47
CA ILE A 308 -2.64 -26.22 0.15
C ILE A 308 -2.40 -27.07 -1.10
N PHE A 309 -1.75 -26.48 -2.11
CA PHE A 309 -1.47 -27.12 -3.40
C PHE A 309 0.03 -27.14 -3.69
N ALA A 310 0.58 -28.29 -4.06
CA ALA A 310 1.98 -28.40 -4.49
C ALA A 310 2.17 -27.94 -5.94
N ASN A 311 3.42 -27.60 -6.30
CA ASN A 311 3.84 -27.29 -7.68
C ASN A 311 3.03 -26.18 -8.36
N ASN A 312 2.48 -25.27 -7.57
CA ASN A 312 1.60 -24.19 -8.05
C ASN A 312 0.36 -24.66 -8.85
N GLN A 313 -0.12 -25.88 -8.59
CA GLN A 313 -1.27 -26.46 -9.28
C GLN A 313 -2.58 -26.13 -8.56
N ILE A 314 -3.01 -24.86 -8.65
CA ILE A 314 -4.31 -24.45 -8.13
C ILE A 314 -5.39 -24.66 -9.22
N PRO A 315 -6.52 -25.31 -8.90
CA PRO A 315 -7.67 -25.41 -9.79
C PRO A 315 -8.13 -24.05 -10.35
N LYS A 316 -8.49 -24.03 -11.64
CA LYS A 316 -8.86 -22.79 -12.37
C LYS A 316 -10.15 -22.15 -11.83
N ASP A 317 -11.09 -22.94 -11.35
CA ASP A 317 -12.32 -22.50 -10.71
C ASP A 317 -12.06 -21.72 -9.42
N ILE A 318 -11.07 -22.15 -8.61
CA ILE A 318 -10.65 -21.42 -7.41
C ILE A 318 -10.03 -20.06 -7.78
N THR A 319 -9.13 -20.04 -8.75
CA THR A 319 -8.45 -18.79 -9.16
C THR A 319 -9.40 -17.79 -9.83
N ARG A 320 -10.47 -18.25 -10.48
CA ARG A 320 -11.52 -17.40 -11.07
C ARG A 320 -12.39 -16.67 -10.03
N ALA A 321 -12.37 -17.08 -8.76
CA ALA A 321 -13.13 -16.42 -7.71
C ALA A 321 -12.51 -15.06 -7.29
N PHE A 322 -11.28 -14.78 -7.71
CA PHE A 322 -10.58 -13.52 -7.42
C PHE A 322 -10.82 -12.52 -8.54
N ALA A 323 -10.99 -11.24 -8.18
CA ALA A 323 -11.25 -10.17 -9.13
C ALA A 323 -10.14 -10.08 -10.19
N PRO A 324 -10.49 -9.84 -11.47
CA PRO A 324 -9.49 -9.61 -12.51
C PRO A 324 -8.66 -8.36 -12.18
N PRO A 325 -7.40 -8.28 -12.66
CA PRO A 325 -6.58 -7.09 -12.49
C PRO A 325 -7.27 -5.87 -13.10
N LEU A 326 -7.21 -4.74 -12.40
CA LEU A 326 -7.50 -3.45 -13.03
C LEU A 326 -6.52 -3.19 -14.15
N THR A 327 -7.02 -2.59 -15.22
CA THR A 327 -6.26 -2.19 -16.39
C THR A 327 -6.32 -0.68 -16.57
N LYS A 328 -5.54 -0.16 -17.51
CA LYS A 328 -5.48 1.27 -17.81
C LYS A 328 -6.80 1.84 -18.32
N VAL A 329 -7.76 1.01 -18.76
CA VAL A 329 -9.10 1.48 -19.15
C VAL A 329 -10.04 1.70 -17.97
N ASP A 330 -9.77 1.05 -16.84
CA ASP A 330 -10.62 1.11 -15.63
C ASP A 330 -10.30 2.33 -14.76
N VAL A 331 -9.11 2.91 -14.93
CA VAL A 331 -8.55 3.93 -14.03
C VAL A 331 -7.93 5.10 -14.78
N GLY A 332 -7.55 6.13 -14.02
CA GLY A 332 -6.78 7.28 -14.51
C GLY A 332 -7.58 8.21 -15.42
N ALA A 333 -6.91 9.29 -15.84
CA ALA A 333 -7.55 10.31 -16.64
C ALA A 333 -7.79 9.77 -18.05
N ALA A 334 -9.06 9.63 -18.43
CA ALA A 334 -9.44 8.93 -19.67
C ALA A 334 -8.81 9.57 -20.91
N TRP A 335 -8.73 10.90 -20.95
CA TRP A 335 -8.16 11.67 -22.04
C TRP A 335 -6.64 11.56 -22.18
N TYR A 336 -5.95 10.95 -21.21
CA TYR A 336 -4.49 10.80 -21.20
C TYR A 336 -4.01 9.37 -21.43
N ARG A 337 -4.91 8.37 -21.44
CA ARG A 337 -4.56 6.94 -21.44
C ARG A 337 -3.59 6.55 -22.55
N ASP A 338 -3.78 7.09 -23.75
CA ASP A 338 -3.00 6.72 -24.94
C ASP A 338 -1.62 7.41 -25.01
N GLN A 339 -1.34 8.38 -24.13
CA GLN A 339 -0.05 9.09 -24.08
C GLN A 339 0.95 8.46 -23.10
N ILE A 340 0.61 7.30 -22.53
CA ILE A 340 1.38 6.64 -21.46
C ILE A 340 2.21 5.44 -21.99
N LEU A 341 2.07 5.11 -23.28
CA LEU A 341 2.83 4.06 -23.97
C LEU A 341 4.31 4.41 -24.08
#